data_AF-A0A5B6W7I4-F1
#
_entry.id   AF-A0A5B6W7I4-F1
#
_cell.length_a   1.000
_cell.length_b   1.000
_cell.length_c   1.000
_cell.angle_alpha   90.00
_cell.angle_beta   90.00
_cell.angle_gamma   90.00
#
_symmetry.space_group_name_H-M   'P 1'
#
loop_
_entity.id
_entity.type
_entity.pdbx_description
1 polymer ?
#
loop_
_entity_poly.entity_id
_entity_poly.type
_entity_poly.pdbx_seq_one_letter_code
_entity_poly.pdbx_strand_id
1 'polypeptide(L)'
;MGVRCSTNMERYLGLPNVVGRQEKEFFQNLKDKVSQRSGQWSTRLLSQWGNEVFIKSVLQATPTYAMTCFLLPKSLCGELENIFAKLWWQHGKRKKGIHWCQWKFIGGGMGFRNMSHFNISLLAKQGWRIINNQISLVTRVLKAKYFPNGQFLNFHLGNSSSYTWKSIWVAKVVWAKGLCWQVGTGINISINDDAWIPDTINFKLSSVVNSM
;
A
#
# COMPACT_ATOMS: atom_id res chain seq x y z
N MET A 1 27.08 11.23 -6.31
CA MET A 1 25.61 11.08 -6.45
C MET A 1 25.30 10.70 -7.89
N GLY A 2 25.23 9.41 -8.18
CA GLY A 2 25.05 8.88 -9.55
C GLY A 2 23.59 8.84 -9.97
N VAL A 3 23.01 9.99 -10.30
CA VAL A 3 21.73 10.04 -11.01
C VAL A 3 22.06 10.02 -12.50
N ARG A 4 21.86 8.88 -13.16
CA ARG A 4 21.93 8.81 -14.62
C ARG A 4 20.76 9.60 -15.19
N CYS A 5 21.02 10.54 -16.11
CA CYS A 5 19.96 11.22 -16.85
C CYS A 5 19.10 10.17 -17.56
N SER A 6 17.80 10.14 -17.24
CA SER A 6 16.86 9.24 -17.90
C SER A 6 16.63 9.73 -19.33
N THR A 7 16.82 8.85 -20.31
CA THR A 7 16.50 9.10 -21.73
C THR A 7 15.00 9.07 -22.00
N ASN A 8 14.20 8.52 -21.08
CA ASN A 8 12.74 8.54 -21.14
C ASN A 8 12.19 9.47 -20.05
N MET A 9 11.70 10.64 -20.46
CA MET A 9 11.09 11.62 -19.55
C MET A 9 9.80 11.10 -18.90
N GLU A 10 9.19 10.07 -19.50
CA GLU A 10 7.93 9.47 -19.08
C GLU A 10 8.06 8.45 -17.94
N ARG A 11 9.24 7.84 -17.72
CA ARG A 11 9.42 6.75 -16.75
C ARG A 11 10.67 6.92 -15.90
N TYR A 12 10.52 6.76 -14.59
CA TYR A 12 11.59 6.75 -13.61
C TYR A 12 11.51 5.49 -12.73
N LEU A 13 12.61 4.74 -12.65
CA LEU A 13 12.69 3.47 -11.91
C LEU A 13 11.57 2.47 -12.27
N GLY A 14 11.14 2.48 -13.54
CA GLY A 14 10.07 1.63 -14.04
C GLY A 14 8.64 2.06 -13.65
N LEU A 15 8.50 3.22 -12.99
CA LEU A 15 7.23 3.88 -12.70
C LEU A 15 7.04 5.11 -13.60
N PRO A 16 5.81 5.47 -13.99
CA PRO A 16 5.53 6.67 -14.75
C PRO A 16 5.80 7.92 -13.90
N ASN A 17 6.44 8.92 -14.50
CA ASN A 17 6.71 10.21 -13.85
C ASN A 17 5.43 11.03 -13.66
N VAL A 18 4.47 10.90 -14.57
CA VAL A 18 3.16 11.56 -14.50
C VAL A 18 2.08 10.49 -14.57
N VAL A 19 1.41 10.26 -13.46
CA VAL A 19 0.19 9.45 -13.41
C VAL A 19 -0.98 10.37 -13.80
N GLY A 20 -1.24 10.44 -15.12
CA GLY A 20 -2.35 11.18 -15.73
C GLY A 20 -3.45 10.21 -16.23
N ARG A 21 -4.06 10.51 -17.39
CA ARG A 21 -5.10 9.64 -17.99
C ARG A 21 -4.64 8.21 -18.33
N GLN A 22 -3.34 7.93 -18.35
CA GLN A 22 -2.73 6.62 -18.67
C GLN A 22 -2.55 5.68 -17.46
N GLU A 23 -3.22 5.93 -16.34
CA GLU A 23 -3.23 5.00 -15.17
C GLU A 23 -3.43 3.54 -15.57
N LYS A 24 -4.36 3.28 -16.49
CA LYS A 24 -4.67 1.93 -16.98
C LYS A 24 -3.48 1.25 -17.65
N GLU A 25 -2.73 1.97 -18.49
CA GLU A 25 -1.58 1.40 -19.22
C GLU A 25 -0.44 1.04 -18.27
N PHE A 26 -0.21 1.86 -17.24
CA PHE A 26 0.78 1.54 -16.22
C PHE A 26 0.41 0.28 -15.42
N PHE A 27 -0.84 0.21 -14.96
CA PHE A 27 -1.33 -0.94 -14.21
C PHE A 27 -1.34 -2.20 -15.07
N GLN A 28 -1.60 -2.07 -16.37
CA GLN A 28 -1.48 -3.16 -17.33
C GLN A 28 -0.03 -3.64 -17.44
N ASN A 29 0.95 -2.74 -17.59
CA ASN A 29 2.37 -3.11 -17.63
C ASN A 29 2.82 -3.85 -16.35
N LEU A 30 2.34 -3.42 -15.19
CA LEU A 30 2.63 -4.07 -13.92
C LEU A 30 2.07 -5.51 -13.88
N LYS A 31 0.82 -5.68 -14.31
CA LYS A 31 0.19 -7.00 -14.45
C LYS A 31 0.94 -7.88 -15.44
N ASP A 32 1.37 -7.33 -16.58
CA ASP A 32 2.09 -8.07 -17.62
C ASP A 32 3.44 -8.57 -17.08
N LYS A 33 4.16 -7.75 -16.32
CA LYS A 33 5.41 -8.16 -15.65
C LYS A 33 5.19 -9.32 -14.67
N VAL A 34 4.15 -9.25 -13.84
CA VAL A 34 3.81 -10.33 -12.90
C VAL A 34 3.42 -11.59 -13.66
N SER A 35 2.63 -11.45 -14.73
CA SER A 35 2.19 -12.55 -15.58
C SER A 35 3.36 -13.21 -16.32
N GLN A 36 4.30 -12.42 -16.83
CA GLN A 36 5.50 -12.90 -17.49
C GLN A 36 6.40 -13.68 -16.51
N ARG A 37 6.62 -13.15 -15.30
CA ARG A 37 7.38 -13.85 -14.24
C ARG A 37 6.69 -15.16 -13.86
N SER A 38 5.37 -15.13 -13.69
CA SER A 38 4.54 -16.30 -13.45
C SER A 38 4.71 -17.36 -14.54
N GLY A 39 4.58 -16.98 -15.81
CA GLY A 39 4.73 -17.88 -16.95
C GLY A 39 6.12 -18.49 -17.04
N GLN A 40 7.17 -17.66 -16.95
CA GLN A 40 8.56 -18.10 -17.00
C GLN A 40 8.87 -19.15 -15.92
N TRP A 41 8.34 -18.98 -14.72
CA TRP A 41 8.61 -19.91 -13.62
C TRP A 41 7.68 -21.12 -13.59
N SER A 42 6.43 -21.01 -14.06
CA SER A 42 5.54 -22.16 -14.22
C SER A 42 6.10 -23.23 -15.17
N THR A 43 7.02 -22.85 -16.06
CA THR A 43 7.68 -23.79 -16.96
C THR A 43 8.73 -24.66 -16.27
N ARG A 44 9.16 -24.29 -15.06
CA ARG A 44 10.05 -25.08 -14.20
C ARG A 44 9.15 -25.92 -13.28
N LEU A 45 9.44 -27.21 -13.15
CA LEU A 45 8.66 -28.13 -12.32
C LEU A 45 8.89 -27.81 -10.84
N LEU A 46 8.18 -26.82 -10.31
CA LEU A 46 8.21 -26.48 -8.89
C LEU A 46 7.28 -27.44 -8.12
N SER A 47 7.74 -27.86 -6.94
CA SER A 47 6.89 -28.49 -5.95
C SER A 47 5.88 -27.47 -5.39
N GLN A 48 4.85 -27.96 -4.68
CA GLN A 48 3.85 -27.09 -4.04
C GLN A 48 4.51 -26.05 -3.11
N TRP A 49 5.49 -26.47 -2.32
CA TRP A 49 6.29 -25.59 -1.46
C TRP A 49 7.15 -24.60 -2.25
N GLY A 50 7.71 -25.03 -3.39
CA GLY A 50 8.43 -24.16 -4.31
C GLY A 50 7.53 -23.05 -4.85
N ASN A 51 6.28 -23.37 -5.20
CA ASN A 51 5.28 -22.37 -5.61
C ASN A 51 4.96 -21.39 -4.49
N GLU A 52 4.89 -21.85 -3.24
CA GLU A 52 4.64 -20.98 -2.09
C GLU A 52 5.72 -19.91 -1.94
N VAL A 53 6.98 -20.36 -1.90
CA VAL A 53 8.14 -19.49 -1.77
C VAL A 53 8.24 -18.56 -2.96
N PHE A 54 8.00 -19.05 -4.17
CA PHE A 54 8.04 -18.25 -5.39
C PHE A 54 6.99 -17.13 -5.39
N ILE A 55 5.74 -17.44 -5.03
CA ILE A 55 4.67 -16.45 -4.95
C ILE A 55 5.02 -15.37 -3.93
N LYS A 56 5.49 -15.74 -2.73
CA LYS A 56 5.81 -14.79 -1.65
C LYS A 56 7.03 -13.94 -1.96
N SER A 57 8.12 -14.56 -2.40
CA SER A 57 9.42 -13.89 -2.54
C SER A 57 9.56 -13.12 -3.86
N VAL A 58 8.94 -13.58 -4.95
CA VAL A 58 9.09 -12.98 -6.28
C VAL A 58 7.83 -12.24 -6.70
N LEU A 59 6.69 -12.93 -6.72
CA LEU A 59 5.49 -12.37 -7.32
C LEU A 59 4.86 -11.27 -6.47
N GLN A 60 4.78 -11.46 -5.14
CA GLN A 60 4.30 -10.42 -4.22
C GLN A 60 5.33 -9.27 -4.04
N ALA A 61 6.62 -9.56 -4.21
CA ALA A 61 7.67 -8.52 -4.16
C ALA A 61 7.65 -7.62 -5.39
N THR A 62 7.32 -8.16 -6.58
CA THR A 62 7.32 -7.41 -7.85
C THR A 62 6.50 -6.11 -7.81
N PRO A 63 5.23 -6.09 -7.35
CA PRO A 63 4.44 -4.86 -7.25
C PRO A 63 4.75 -4.02 -6.01
N THR A 64 5.57 -4.50 -5.07
CA THR A 64 5.82 -3.81 -3.78
C THR A 64 6.32 -2.38 -3.99
N TYR A 65 7.23 -2.16 -4.94
CA TYR A 65 7.74 -0.83 -5.24
C TYR A 65 6.65 0.13 -5.74
N ALA A 66 5.81 -0.33 -6.69
CA ALA A 66 4.68 0.46 -7.16
C ALA A 66 3.67 0.74 -6.03
N MET A 67 3.38 -0.27 -5.20
CA MET A 67 2.48 -0.16 -4.06
C MET A 67 2.97 0.77 -2.96
N THR A 68 4.29 0.99 -2.82
CA THR A 68 4.79 1.99 -1.87
C THR A 68 4.53 3.42 -2.31
N CYS A 69 4.38 3.66 -3.61
CA CYS A 69 4.20 5.00 -4.17
C CYS A 69 2.74 5.29 -4.53
N PHE A 70 1.98 4.25 -4.89
CA PHE A 70 0.66 4.39 -5.51
C PHE A 70 -0.35 3.44 -4.89
N LEU A 71 -1.59 3.91 -4.78
CA LEU A 71 -2.74 3.08 -4.50
C LEU A 71 -3.16 2.39 -5.79
N LEU A 72 -3.13 1.06 -5.80
CA LEU A 72 -3.57 0.26 -6.93
C LEU A 72 -5.10 0.12 -6.90
N PRO A 73 -5.77 0.11 -8.07
CA PRO A 73 -7.18 -0.23 -8.14
C PRO A 73 -7.45 -1.63 -7.55
N LYS A 74 -8.55 -1.77 -6.80
CA LYS A 74 -8.94 -3.06 -6.21
C LYS A 74 -9.11 -4.16 -7.26
N SER A 75 -9.57 -3.81 -8.46
CA SER A 75 -9.66 -4.73 -9.60
C SER A 75 -8.28 -5.31 -9.96
N LEU A 76 -7.26 -4.47 -10.08
CA LEU A 76 -5.90 -4.90 -10.35
C LEU A 76 -5.34 -5.80 -9.24
N CYS A 77 -5.59 -5.46 -7.97
CA CYS A 77 -5.21 -6.32 -6.85
C CYS A 77 -5.84 -7.72 -6.98
N GLY A 78 -7.14 -7.78 -7.31
CA GLY A 78 -7.84 -9.05 -7.55
C GLY A 78 -7.30 -9.82 -8.75
N GLU A 79 -6.92 -9.13 -9.83
CA GLU A 79 -6.28 -9.75 -10.99
C GLU A 79 -4.91 -10.35 -10.66
N LEU A 80 -4.09 -9.66 -9.86
CA LEU A 80 -2.82 -10.18 -9.36
C LEU A 80 -3.02 -11.40 -8.46
N GLU A 81 -3.97 -11.33 -7.53
CA GLU A 81 -4.34 -12.46 -6.68
C GLU A 81 -4.84 -13.66 -7.48
N ASN A 82 -5.57 -13.44 -8.57
CA ASN A 82 -5.99 -14.50 -9.48
C ASN A 82 -4.81 -15.17 -10.20
N ILE A 83 -3.77 -14.41 -10.56
CA ILE A 83 -2.54 -14.98 -11.12
C ILE A 83 -1.85 -15.87 -10.07
N PHE A 84 -1.75 -15.40 -8.82
CA PHE A 84 -1.16 -16.17 -7.72
C PHE A 84 -1.96 -17.44 -7.43
N ALA A 85 -3.29 -17.34 -7.40
CA ALA A 85 -4.18 -18.47 -7.20
C ALA A 85 -4.05 -19.52 -8.30
N LYS A 86 -3.98 -19.08 -9.58
CA LYS A 86 -3.77 -20.00 -10.70
C LYS A 86 -2.46 -20.77 -10.53
N LEU A 87 -1.36 -20.10 -10.20
CA LEU A 87 -0.08 -20.77 -9.97
C LEU A 87 -0.13 -21.72 -8.77
N TRP A 88 -0.78 -21.32 -7.69
CA TRP A 88 -0.87 -22.10 -6.47
C TRP A 88 -1.63 -23.41 -6.66
N TRP A 89 -2.74 -23.37 -7.40
CA TRP A 89 -3.58 -24.53 -7.63
C TRP A 89 -3.13 -25.37 -8.82
N GLN A 90 -2.34 -24.83 -9.74
CA GLN A 90 -1.83 -25.55 -10.91
C GLN A 90 -0.91 -26.72 -10.51
N HIS A 91 -1.30 -27.93 -10.93
CA HIS A 91 -0.50 -29.14 -10.80
C HIS A 91 0.06 -29.52 -12.19
N GLY A 92 1.24 -28.99 -12.52
CA GLY A 92 1.94 -29.27 -13.78
C GLY A 92 1.43 -28.49 -15.01
N LYS A 93 2.19 -28.53 -16.11
CA LYS A 93 2.09 -27.65 -17.29
C LYS A 93 0.75 -27.67 -18.06
N ARG A 94 -0.15 -28.63 -17.82
CA ARG A 94 -1.35 -28.85 -18.66
C ARG A 94 -2.65 -29.16 -17.91
N LYS A 95 -2.65 -29.25 -16.58
CA LYS A 95 -3.88 -29.51 -15.82
C LYS A 95 -4.35 -28.21 -15.18
N LYS A 96 -5.62 -27.85 -15.41
CA LYS A 96 -6.29 -26.83 -14.59
C LYS A 96 -6.37 -27.38 -13.17
N GLY A 97 -5.75 -26.69 -12.23
CA GLY A 97 -5.85 -26.98 -10.82
C GLY A 97 -7.28 -26.84 -10.31
N ILE A 98 -7.68 -27.69 -9.38
CA ILE A 98 -8.93 -27.52 -8.64
C ILE A 98 -8.69 -26.45 -7.57
N HIS A 99 -9.49 -25.39 -7.60
CA HIS A 99 -9.48 -24.37 -6.54
C HIS A 99 -10.31 -24.88 -5.36
N TRP A 100 -9.66 -25.53 -4.40
CA TRP A 100 -10.33 -26.10 -3.23
C TRP A 100 -10.93 -25.05 -2.29
N CYS A 101 -10.37 -23.83 -2.27
CA CYS A 101 -10.91 -22.71 -1.53
C CYS A 101 -10.58 -21.37 -2.20
N GLN A 102 -11.30 -20.32 -1.80
CA GLN A 102 -11.03 -18.97 -2.30
C GLN A 102 -9.68 -18.48 -1.80
N TRP A 103 -8.94 -17.76 -2.65
CA TRP A 103 -7.61 -17.21 -2.34
C TRP A 103 -7.55 -16.46 -1.00
N LYS A 104 -8.60 -15.70 -0.67
CA LYS A 104 -8.72 -14.94 0.58
C LYS A 104 -8.59 -15.81 1.85
N PHE A 105 -8.97 -17.08 1.79
CA PHE A 105 -8.92 -17.99 2.95
C PHE A 105 -7.55 -18.66 3.11
N ILE A 106 -6.77 -18.74 2.02
CA ILE A 106 -5.41 -19.32 2.05
C ILE A 106 -4.45 -18.37 2.77
N GLY A 107 -4.67 -17.05 2.63
CA GLY A 107 -3.77 -16.03 3.16
C GLY A 107 -3.61 -15.97 4.68
N GLY A 108 -4.61 -16.43 5.44
CA GLY A 108 -4.60 -16.36 6.91
C GLY A 108 -3.62 -17.33 7.57
N GLY A 109 -3.55 -18.58 7.09
CA GLY A 109 -2.67 -19.62 7.65
C GLY A 109 -1.36 -19.79 6.89
N MET A 110 -1.38 -19.66 5.56
CA MET A 110 -0.18 -19.83 4.72
C MET A 110 0.57 -18.51 4.50
N GLY A 111 0.13 -17.38 5.05
CA GLY A 111 0.86 -16.11 4.95
C GLY A 111 0.89 -15.48 3.56
N PHE A 112 -0.03 -15.83 2.65
CA PHE A 112 -0.26 -15.04 1.43
C PHE A 112 -0.95 -13.73 1.79
N ARG A 113 -0.38 -12.61 1.33
CA ARG A 113 -0.91 -11.29 1.63
C ARG A 113 -2.09 -10.95 0.72
N ASN A 114 -3.14 -10.36 1.29
CA ASN A 114 -4.16 -9.66 0.50
C ASN A 114 -3.51 -8.40 -0.09
N MET A 115 -3.51 -8.28 -1.41
CA MET A 115 -2.76 -7.27 -2.14
C MET A 115 -3.32 -5.86 -1.93
N SER A 116 -4.64 -5.73 -1.75
CA SER A 116 -5.27 -4.44 -1.47
C SER A 116 -4.91 -3.94 -0.07
N HIS A 117 -5.04 -4.79 0.95
CA HIS A 117 -4.64 -4.43 2.32
C HIS A 117 -3.13 -4.20 2.42
N PHE A 118 -2.33 -5.02 1.76
CA PHE A 118 -0.88 -4.85 1.75
C PHE A 118 -0.47 -3.52 1.12
N ASN A 119 -1.09 -3.12 0.00
CA ASN A 119 -0.83 -1.84 -0.62
C ASN A 119 -1.17 -0.65 0.31
N ILE A 120 -2.34 -0.68 0.96
CA ILE A 120 -2.72 0.34 1.94
C ILE A 120 -1.71 0.37 3.10
N SER A 121 -1.28 -0.79 3.60
CA SER A 121 -0.30 -0.89 4.69
C SER A 121 1.07 -0.30 4.32
N LEU A 122 1.51 -0.48 3.06
CA LEU A 122 2.76 0.10 2.57
C LEU A 122 2.66 1.62 2.45
N LEU A 123 1.53 2.13 1.97
CA LEU A 123 1.26 3.58 1.93
C LEU A 123 1.19 4.17 3.34
N ALA A 124 0.58 3.46 4.29
CA ALA A 124 0.57 3.81 5.71
C ALA A 124 1.97 3.80 6.32
N LYS A 125 2.85 2.89 5.90
CA LYS A 125 4.25 2.94 6.33
C LYS A 125 4.99 4.16 5.77
N GLN A 126 4.76 4.51 4.50
CA GLN A 126 5.42 5.69 3.91
C GLN A 126 4.92 7.00 4.50
N GLY A 127 3.62 7.12 4.69
CA GLY A 127 3.05 8.29 5.32
C GLY A 127 3.50 8.47 6.78
N TRP A 128 3.69 7.37 7.53
CA TRP A 128 4.24 7.44 8.89
C TRP A 128 5.67 7.98 8.90
N ARG A 129 6.48 7.63 7.90
CA ARG A 129 7.82 8.22 7.72
C ARG A 129 7.76 9.72 7.41
N ILE A 130 6.75 10.17 6.67
CA ILE A 130 6.55 11.61 6.38
C ILE A 130 6.23 12.38 7.67
N ILE A 131 5.44 11.79 8.57
CA ILE A 131 5.12 12.41 9.87
C ILE A 131 6.35 12.49 10.77
N ASN A 132 7.09 11.39 10.91
CA ASN A 132 8.18 11.29 11.89
C ASN A 132 9.52 11.85 11.41
N ASN A 133 9.77 11.91 10.10
CA ASN A 133 11.02 12.40 9.56
C ASN A 133 10.80 13.68 8.74
N GLN A 134 10.84 14.82 9.44
CA GLN A 134 10.67 16.14 8.83
C GLN A 134 11.88 16.62 8.02
N ILE A 135 13.06 16.01 8.21
CA ILE A 135 14.32 16.41 7.56
C ILE A 135 14.42 15.82 6.14
N SER A 136 13.78 14.67 5.90
CA SER A 136 13.74 14.03 4.59
C SER A 136 13.27 14.97 3.48
N LEU A 137 13.97 14.96 2.35
CA LEU A 137 13.63 15.78 1.18
C LEU A 137 12.17 15.57 0.73
N VAL A 138 11.71 14.30 0.73
CA VAL A 138 10.34 13.95 0.36
C VAL A 138 9.34 14.65 1.28
N THR A 139 9.58 14.63 2.59
CA THR A 139 8.71 15.30 3.57
C THR A 139 8.71 16.80 3.36
N ARG A 140 9.88 17.42 3.18
CA ARG A 140 10.00 18.88 2.95
C ARG A 140 9.26 19.33 1.70
N VAL A 141 9.40 18.61 0.59
CA VAL A 141 8.73 18.90 -0.68
C VAL A 141 7.21 18.71 -0.56
N LEU A 142 6.76 17.60 0.04
CA LEU A 142 5.33 17.34 0.22
C LEU A 142 4.68 18.33 1.20
N LYS A 143 5.37 18.69 2.28
CA LYS A 143 4.92 19.71 3.24
C LYS A 143 4.75 21.06 2.55
N ALA A 144 5.78 21.53 1.84
CA ALA A 144 5.74 22.80 1.12
C ALA A 144 4.60 22.86 0.10
N LYS A 145 4.32 21.75 -0.59
CA LYS A 145 3.30 21.69 -1.64
C LYS A 145 1.88 21.49 -1.12
N TYR A 146 1.69 20.62 -0.14
CA TYR A 146 0.35 20.11 0.21
C TYR A 146 -0.09 20.46 1.63
N PHE A 147 0.81 20.74 2.58
CA PHE A 147 0.43 21.07 3.96
C PHE A 147 1.44 22.03 4.60
N PRO A 148 1.64 23.24 4.04
CA PRO A 148 2.74 24.13 4.44
C PRO A 148 2.63 24.57 5.90
N ASN A 149 1.41 24.88 6.35
CA ASN A 149 1.14 25.49 7.66
C ASN A 149 0.51 24.53 8.67
N GLY A 150 0.56 23.22 8.42
CA GLY A 150 -0.18 22.25 9.25
C GLY A 150 0.50 20.90 9.40
N GLN A 151 -0.14 20.04 10.19
CA GLN A 151 0.22 18.63 10.28
C GLN A 151 -0.50 17.82 9.21
N PHE A 152 0.17 16.78 8.72
CA PHE A 152 -0.37 15.86 7.71
C PHE A 152 -1.77 15.33 8.08
N LEU A 153 -1.98 15.00 9.36
CA LEU A 153 -3.23 14.43 9.87
C LEU A 153 -4.42 15.40 9.85
N ASN A 154 -4.20 16.71 9.74
CA ASN A 154 -5.29 17.69 9.77
C ASN A 154 -5.69 18.18 8.37
N PHE A 155 -4.94 17.79 7.33
CA PHE A 155 -5.15 18.33 5.99
C PHE A 155 -6.19 17.52 5.17
N HIS A 156 -7.01 18.24 4.40
CA HIS A 156 -8.03 17.69 3.49
C HIS A 156 -7.49 17.59 2.05
N LEU A 157 -8.03 16.68 1.26
CA LEU A 157 -7.59 16.53 -0.13
C LEU A 157 -8.07 17.72 -0.98
N GLY A 158 -7.15 18.53 -1.49
CA GLY A 158 -7.47 19.63 -2.41
C GLY A 158 -7.78 19.16 -3.84
N ASN A 159 -8.40 20.02 -4.66
CA ASN A 159 -8.81 19.68 -6.03
C ASN A 159 -7.64 19.31 -6.97
N SER A 160 -6.44 19.87 -6.76
CA SER A 160 -5.25 19.65 -7.60
C SER A 160 -4.15 18.91 -6.84
N SER A 161 -4.39 17.63 -6.53
CA SER A 161 -3.40 16.78 -5.87
C SER A 161 -2.86 15.69 -6.80
N SER A 162 -1.54 15.45 -6.77
CA SER A 162 -0.94 14.33 -7.52
C SER A 162 -1.49 12.98 -7.08
N TYR A 163 -1.50 12.00 -7.98
CA TYR A 163 -1.97 10.65 -7.67
C TYR A 163 -1.21 10.02 -6.49
N THR A 164 0.11 10.24 -6.42
CA THR A 164 0.95 9.85 -5.27
C THR A 164 0.44 10.44 -3.96
N TRP A 165 0.09 11.73 -3.95
CA TRP A 165 -0.45 12.38 -2.75
C TRP A 165 -1.81 11.81 -2.37
N LYS A 166 -2.72 11.63 -3.34
CA LYS A 166 -4.02 10.96 -3.10
C LYS A 166 -3.81 9.56 -2.51
N SER A 167 -2.84 8.81 -3.03
CA SER A 167 -2.50 7.46 -2.57
C SER A 167 -2.02 7.46 -1.11
N ILE A 168 -1.08 8.33 -0.76
CA ILE A 168 -0.57 8.45 0.62
C ILE A 168 -1.69 8.96 1.55
N TRP A 169 -2.51 9.89 1.07
CA TRP A 169 -3.63 10.46 1.85
C TRP A 169 -4.66 9.40 2.24
N VAL A 170 -4.95 8.41 1.39
CA VAL A 170 -5.84 7.28 1.74
C VAL A 170 -5.36 6.52 2.98
N ALA A 171 -4.05 6.45 3.22
CA ALA A 171 -3.51 5.77 4.39
C ALA A 171 -3.86 6.47 5.72
N LYS A 172 -4.25 7.75 5.68
CA LYS A 172 -4.75 8.49 6.84
C LYS A 172 -5.92 7.79 7.52
N VAL A 173 -6.78 7.12 6.76
CA VAL A 173 -7.93 6.37 7.29
C VAL A 173 -7.48 5.19 8.16
N VAL A 174 -6.37 4.53 7.81
CA VAL A 174 -5.84 3.41 8.61
C VAL A 174 -5.30 3.89 9.94
N TRP A 175 -4.56 5.00 9.92
CA TRP A 175 -4.03 5.58 11.14
C TRP A 175 -5.11 6.21 12.02
N ALA A 176 -6.13 6.85 11.43
CA ALA A 176 -7.26 7.40 12.20
C ALA A 176 -8.02 6.33 13.00
N LYS A 177 -7.85 5.03 12.69
CA LYS A 177 -8.44 3.91 13.44
C LYS A 177 -7.51 3.29 14.48
N GLY A 178 -6.21 3.60 14.46
CA GLY A 178 -5.20 2.89 15.24
C GLY A 178 -4.09 3.76 15.83
N LEU A 179 -4.12 5.07 15.63
CA LEU A 179 -3.23 5.99 16.33
C LEU A 179 -3.78 6.28 17.72
N CYS A 180 -2.94 6.02 18.71
CA CYS A 180 -3.12 6.47 20.06
C CYS A 180 -1.88 7.28 20.44
N TRP A 181 -2.08 8.40 21.10
CA TRP A 181 -1.01 9.12 21.75
C TRP A 181 -0.46 8.27 22.89
N GLN A 182 0.86 8.17 22.95
CA GLN A 182 1.54 7.64 24.13
C GLN A 182 1.78 8.80 25.09
N VAL A 183 1.22 8.70 26.29
CA VAL A 183 1.37 9.74 27.32
C VAL A 183 2.81 9.77 27.80
N GLY A 184 3.53 10.83 27.42
CA GLY A 184 4.82 11.21 27.99
C GLY A 184 4.64 12.30 29.05
N THR A 185 5.11 13.51 28.75
CA THR A 185 4.95 14.70 29.62
C THR A 185 3.55 15.32 29.57
N GLY A 186 2.69 14.90 28.64
CA GLY A 186 1.30 15.38 28.50
C GLY A 186 1.14 16.78 27.88
N ILE A 187 2.22 17.55 27.66
CA ILE A 187 2.18 18.96 27.24
C ILE A 187 1.52 19.15 25.85
N ASN A 188 1.62 18.15 24.97
CA ASN A 188 1.12 18.21 23.59
C ASN A 188 -0.14 17.36 23.36
N ILE A 189 -0.78 16.84 24.41
CA ILE A 189 -1.96 15.96 24.31
C ILE A 189 -3.20 16.73 24.76
N SER A 190 -4.19 16.89 23.87
CA SER A 190 -5.51 17.39 24.27
C SER A 190 -6.32 16.26 24.89
N ILE A 191 -6.70 16.39 26.17
CA ILE A 191 -7.45 15.37 26.90
C ILE A 191 -8.78 15.00 26.20
N ASN A 192 -9.41 15.99 25.55
CA ASN A 192 -10.73 15.84 24.94
C ASN A 192 -10.67 15.48 23.45
N ASP A 193 -9.67 16.01 22.72
CA ASP A 193 -9.63 15.88 21.25
C ASP A 193 -8.77 14.72 20.76
N ASP A 194 -7.77 14.30 21.56
CA ASP A 194 -6.83 13.26 21.19
C ASP A 194 -7.20 11.91 21.82
N ALA A 195 -7.01 10.83 21.06
CA ALA A 195 -7.10 9.49 21.60
C ALA A 195 -5.77 9.15 22.30
N TRP A 196 -5.77 9.07 23.63
CA TRP A 196 -4.57 8.80 24.44
C TRP A 196 -4.71 7.60 25.40
N ILE A 197 -5.90 6.97 25.45
CA ILE A 197 -6.17 5.79 26.28
C ILE A 197 -5.87 4.52 25.47
N PRO A 198 -4.88 3.70 25.89
CA PRO A 198 -4.59 2.42 25.23
C PRO A 198 -5.80 1.48 25.21
N ASP A 199 -5.88 0.61 24.20
CA ASP A 199 -6.90 -0.45 24.06
C ASP A 199 -8.36 0.01 23.96
N THR A 200 -8.60 1.31 23.82
CA THR A 200 -9.91 1.88 23.50
C THR A 200 -9.91 2.38 22.05
N ILE A 201 -10.93 2.00 21.27
CA ILE A 201 -11.01 2.42 19.86
C ILE A 201 -11.42 3.90 19.82
N ASN A 202 -10.46 4.80 19.58
CA ASN A 202 -10.69 6.23 19.40
C ASN A 202 -11.54 6.87 20.51
N PHE A 203 -11.32 6.47 21.76
CA PHE A 203 -12.05 7.05 22.88
C PHE A 203 -11.65 8.51 23.03
N LYS A 204 -12.64 9.39 22.93
CA LYS A 204 -12.52 10.82 23.20
C LYS A 204 -13.47 11.14 24.34
N LEU A 205 -13.01 11.92 25.32
CA LEU A 205 -13.87 12.42 26.38
C LEU A 205 -14.82 13.47 25.79
N SER A 206 -16.04 13.06 25.42
CA SER A 206 -17.08 14.01 25.03
C SER A 206 -17.69 14.62 26.29
N SER A 207 -17.47 15.91 26.53
CA SER A 207 -18.07 16.66 27.63
C SER A 207 -19.54 17.04 27.38
N VAL A 208 -20.31 16.20 26.67
CA VAL A 208 -21.76 16.42 26.54
C VAL A 208 -22.40 16.03 27.87
N VAL A 209 -22.47 17.02 28.77
CA VAL A 209 -23.46 17.02 29.83
C VAL A 209 -24.80 17.15 29.13
N ASN A 210 -25.51 16.04 28.96
CA ASN A 210 -26.93 16.09 28.62
C ASN A 210 -27.63 16.79 29.80
N SER A 211 -27.84 18.10 29.69
CA SER A 211 -28.74 18.82 30.57
C SER A 211 -30.14 18.26 30.32
N MET A 212 -30.64 17.48 31.28
CA MET A 212 -32.06 17.17 31.42
C MET A 212 -32.86 18.42 31.75
#